data_AF-R7G2G6-F1
#
_entry.id   AF-R7G2G6-F1
#
_cell.length_a   1.000
_cell.length_b   1.000
_cell.length_c   1.000
_cell.angle_alpha   90.00
_cell.angle_beta   90.00
_cell.angle_gamma   90.00
#
_symmetry.space_group_name_H-M   'P 1'
#
loop_
_entity.id
_entity.type
_entity.pdbx_description
1 polymer ?
#
loop_
_entity_poly.entity_id
_entity_poly.type
_entity_poly.pdbx_seq_one_letter_code
_entity_poly.pdbx_strand_id
1 'polypeptide(L)'
;MEKAYRNMMLAAALEVLMLPVFYWVYDAYGFLFWCLLYAMDAFLYKRMELLALLKMQEDENHRKEMYRLFFVEGLFLFGLLMLLFLNGELAGILFINDILLEGICLLKELKQKNNE
;
A
#
# COMPACT_ATOMS: atom_id res chain seq x y z
N MET A 1 -2.33 -9.02 16.51
CA MET A 1 -1.09 -8.29 16.17
C MET A 1 -0.32 -9.02 15.09
N GLU A 2 0.29 -10.18 15.34
CA GLU A 2 1.11 -10.90 14.34
C GLU A 2 0.43 -11.15 12.97
N LYS A 3 -0.87 -11.51 12.95
CA LYS A 3 -1.64 -11.64 11.70
C LYS A 3 -1.76 -10.32 10.93
N ALA A 4 -1.98 -9.21 11.63
CA ALA A 4 -2.09 -7.87 11.05
C ALA A 4 -0.74 -7.44 10.46
N TYR A 5 0.35 -7.66 11.21
CA TYR A 5 1.71 -7.39 10.72
C TYR A 5 2.01 -8.16 9.44
N ARG A 6 1.72 -9.47 9.41
CA ARG A 6 1.92 -10.29 8.22
C ARG A 6 1.08 -9.81 7.03
N ASN A 7 -0.16 -9.40 7.28
CA ASN A 7 -1.04 -8.89 6.23
C ASN A 7 -0.51 -7.56 5.64
N MET A 8 -0.09 -6.63 6.50
CA MET A 8 0.53 -5.36 6.10
C MET A 8 1.85 -5.58 5.38
N MET A 9 2.68 -6.50 5.84
CA MET A 9 3.95 -6.83 5.21
C MET A 9 3.75 -7.39 3.79
N LEU A 10 2.71 -8.21 3.58
CA LEU A 10 2.35 -8.73 2.27
C LEU A 10 1.79 -7.64 1.35
N ALA A 11 1.04 -6.70 1.89
CA ALA A 11 0.54 -5.53 1.16
C ALA A 11 1.71 -4.67 0.66
N ALA A 12 2.57 -4.22 1.57
CA ALA A 12 3.75 -3.41 1.27
C ALA A 12 4.70 -4.10 0.27
N ALA A 13 4.96 -5.40 0.45
CA ALA A 13 5.81 -6.15 -0.47
C ALA A 13 5.18 -6.24 -1.87
N LEU A 14 3.86 -6.40 -1.96
CA LEU A 14 3.16 -6.45 -3.24
C LEU A 14 3.24 -5.10 -3.96
N GLU A 15 3.01 -4.00 -3.26
CA GLU A 15 3.10 -2.64 -3.82
C GLU A 15 4.48 -2.40 -4.46
N VAL A 16 5.57 -2.72 -3.75
CA VAL A 16 6.93 -2.61 -4.28
C VAL A 16 7.13 -3.47 -5.53
N LEU A 17 6.67 -4.72 -5.50
CA LEU A 17 6.83 -5.66 -6.62
C LEU A 17 6.01 -5.27 -7.85
N MET A 18 4.88 -4.57 -7.65
CA MET A 18 3.98 -4.18 -8.72
C MET A 18 4.42 -2.91 -9.46
N LEU A 19 5.24 -2.05 -8.85
CA LEU A 19 5.80 -0.86 -9.50
C LEU A 19 6.43 -1.12 -10.89
N PRO A 20 7.36 -2.08 -11.07
CA PRO A 20 7.91 -2.38 -12.40
C PRO A 20 6.86 -2.96 -13.37
N VAL A 21 5.88 -3.71 -12.85
CA VAL A 21 4.80 -4.27 -13.65
C VAL A 21 3.90 -3.15 -14.17
N PHE A 22 3.52 -2.20 -13.33
CA PHE A 22 2.74 -1.04 -13.72
C PHE A 22 3.48 -0.18 -14.73
N TYR A 23 4.78 0.05 -14.54
CA TYR A 23 5.58 0.78 -15.52
C TYR A 23 5.53 0.15 -16.91
N TRP A 24 5.67 -1.18 -16.99
CA TRP A 24 5.66 -1.89 -18.26
C TRP A 24 4.27 -1.98 -18.89
N VAL A 25 3.25 -2.26 -18.08
CA VAL A 25 1.86 -2.44 -18.56
C VAL A 25 1.21 -1.11 -18.93
N TYR A 26 1.51 -0.02 -18.22
CA TYR A 26 0.92 1.29 -18.50
C TYR A 26 1.25 1.78 -19.91
N ASP A 27 2.51 1.62 -20.33
CA ASP A 27 2.97 2.05 -21.66
C ASP A 27 2.44 1.12 -22.78
N ALA A 28 2.37 -0.19 -22.53
CA ALA A 28 1.98 -1.16 -23.55
C ALA A 28 0.46 -1.42 -23.65
N TYR A 29 -0.27 -1.34 -22.53
CA TYR A 29 -1.66 -1.82 -22.42
C TYR A 29 -2.49 -1.04 -21.39
N GLY A 30 -2.97 0.14 -21.77
CA GLY A 30 -3.75 1.03 -20.88
C GLY A 30 -4.97 0.40 -20.20
N PHE A 31 -5.77 -0.43 -20.90
CA PHE A 31 -6.91 -1.12 -20.25
C PHE A 31 -6.46 -2.17 -19.23
N LEU A 32 -5.41 -2.94 -19.56
CA LEU A 32 -4.88 -3.98 -18.67
C LEU A 32 -4.30 -3.35 -17.39
N PHE A 33 -3.67 -2.18 -17.50
CA PHE A 33 -3.18 -1.41 -16.36
C PHE A 33 -4.28 -1.14 -15.34
N TRP A 34 -5.43 -0.62 -15.78
CA TRP A 34 -6.55 -0.31 -14.87
C TRP A 34 -7.15 -1.56 -14.23
N CYS A 35 -7.27 -2.66 -14.99
CA CYS A 35 -7.73 -3.94 -14.42
C CYS A 35 -6.76 -4.45 -13.34
N LEU A 36 -5.47 -4.33 -13.58
CA LEU A 36 -4.42 -4.77 -12.66
C LEU A 36 -4.38 -3.90 -11.40
N LEU A 37 -4.49 -2.58 -11.57
CA LEU A 37 -4.56 -1.61 -10.47
C LEU A 37 -5.76 -1.92 -9.57
N TYR A 38 -6.95 -2.08 -10.17
CA TYR A 38 -8.15 -2.43 -9.42
C TYR A 38 -8.04 -3.77 -8.67
N ALA A 39 -7.41 -4.78 -9.30
CA ALA A 39 -7.20 -6.08 -8.66
C ALA A 39 -6.24 -5.98 -7.47
N MET A 40 -5.19 -5.16 -7.58
CA MET A 40 -4.27 -4.86 -6.49
C MET A 40 -5.00 -4.14 -5.36
N ASP A 41 -5.76 -3.08 -5.66
CA ASP A 41 -6.51 -2.31 -4.67
C ASP A 41 -7.47 -3.20 -3.89
N ALA A 42 -8.19 -4.09 -4.57
CA ALA A 42 -9.09 -5.05 -3.94
C ALA A 42 -8.37 -6.04 -3.01
N PHE A 43 -7.12 -6.39 -3.33
CA PHE A 43 -6.27 -7.25 -2.49
C PHE A 43 -5.77 -6.48 -1.26
N LEU A 44 -5.26 -5.28 -1.45
CA LEU A 44 -4.73 -4.40 -0.40
C LEU A 44 -5.83 -3.99 0.58
N TYR A 45 -7.00 -3.58 0.09
CA TYR A 45 -8.17 -3.21 0.90
C TYR A 45 -8.64 -4.31 1.88
N LYS A 46 -8.38 -5.58 1.57
CA LYS A 46 -8.72 -6.71 2.45
C LYS A 46 -7.67 -6.99 3.53
N ARG A 47 -6.48 -6.41 3.40
CA ARG A 47 -5.30 -6.73 4.20
C ARG A 47 -4.74 -5.54 4.95
N MET A 48 -5.02 -4.32 4.52
CA MET A 48 -4.72 -3.11 5.28
C MET A 48 -5.52 -3.10 6.58
N GLU A 49 -4.78 -3.01 7.68
CA GLU A 49 -5.30 -2.92 9.06
C GLU A 49 -4.58 -1.74 9.74
N LEU A 50 -4.90 -0.51 9.33
CA LEU A 50 -4.15 0.70 9.67
C LEU A 50 -4.27 1.08 11.16
N LEU A 51 -5.43 0.88 11.79
CA LEU A 51 -5.61 1.02 13.23
C LEU A 51 -4.78 0.00 14.02
N ALA A 52 -4.61 -1.22 13.49
CA ALA A 52 -3.75 -2.22 14.11
C ALA A 52 -2.28 -1.80 14.00
N LEU A 53 -1.89 -1.17 12.89
CA LEU A 53 -0.57 -0.58 12.70
C LEU A 53 -0.26 0.50 13.75
N LEU A 54 -1.21 1.44 13.95
CA LEU A 54 -1.06 2.51 14.93
C LEU A 54 -0.88 1.95 16.34
N LYS A 55 -1.64 0.91 16.71
CA LYS A 55 -1.47 0.22 17.99
C LYS A 55 -0.11 -0.49 18.11
N MET A 56 0.43 -1.05 17.03
CA MET A 56 1.76 -1.67 17.03
C MET A 56 2.88 -0.64 17.20
N GLN A 57 2.67 0.58 16.71
CA GLN A 57 3.63 1.66 16.86
C GLN A 57 3.78 2.10 18.33
N GLU A 58 2.69 2.04 19.10
CA GLU A 58 2.67 2.38 20.53
C GLU A 58 3.25 1.27 21.42
N ASP A 59 3.30 0.02 20.94
CA ASP A 59 3.81 -1.13 21.70
C ASP A 59 5.31 -1.36 21.49
N GLU A 60 6.10 -1.22 22.56
CA GLU A 60 7.56 -1.41 22.52
C GLU A 60 7.98 -2.81 22.08
N ASN A 61 7.16 -3.85 22.30
CA ASN A 61 7.48 -5.22 21.91
C ASN A 61 7.48 -5.42 20.39
N HIS A 62 6.76 -4.57 19.64
CA HIS A 62 6.58 -4.70 18.20
C HIS A 62 7.46 -3.72 17.40
N ARG A 63 8.36 -2.98 18.07
CA ARG A 63 9.20 -1.94 17.45
C ARG A 63 10.03 -2.47 16.27
N LYS A 64 10.60 -3.68 16.38
CA LYS A 64 11.40 -4.31 15.32
C LYS A 64 10.59 -4.67 14.07
N GLU A 65 9.33 -5.08 14.27
CA GLU A 65 8.41 -5.39 13.17
C GLU A 65 7.99 -4.12 12.44
N MET A 66 7.67 -3.06 13.18
CA MET A 66 7.39 -1.73 12.62
C MET A 66 8.56 -1.21 11.77
N TYR A 67 9.80 -1.31 12.26
CA TYR A 67 10.97 -0.89 11.46
C TYR A 67 11.10 -1.63 10.12
N ARG A 68 10.78 -2.93 10.10
CA ARG A 68 10.82 -3.72 8.85
C ARG A 68 9.72 -3.29 7.89
N LEU A 69 8.52 -3.02 8.41
CA LEU A 69 7.44 -2.55 7.57
C LEU A 69 7.77 -1.16 6.99
N PHE A 70 8.18 -0.22 7.83
CA PHE A 70 8.62 1.12 7.39
C PHE A 70 9.75 1.06 6.37
N PHE A 71 10.66 0.09 6.48
CA PHE A 71 11.71 -0.09 5.48
C PHE A 71 11.13 -0.46 4.11
N VAL A 72 10.13 -1.35 4.05
CA VAL A 72 9.52 -1.76 2.78
C VAL A 72 8.61 -0.67 2.21
N GLU A 73 7.85 0.02 3.05
CA GLU A 73 7.12 1.23 2.64
C GLU A 73 8.08 2.31 2.09
N GLY A 74 9.23 2.47 2.74
CA GLY A 74 10.30 3.34 2.25
C GLY A 74 10.84 2.93 0.88
N LEU A 75 10.92 1.63 0.59
CA LEU A 75 11.27 1.13 -0.74
C LEU A 75 10.19 1.44 -1.78
N PHE A 76 8.90 1.35 -1.41
CA PHE A 76 7.80 1.73 -2.29
C PHE A 76 7.85 3.21 -2.63
N LEU A 77 8.00 4.09 -1.62
CA LEU A 77 8.16 5.53 -1.84
C LEU A 77 9.40 5.86 -2.68
N PHE A 78 10.51 5.17 -2.45
CA PHE A 78 11.71 5.32 -3.27
C PHE A 78 11.44 4.87 -4.73
N GLY A 79 10.72 3.78 -4.92
CA GLY A 79 10.30 3.30 -6.24
C GLY A 79 9.38 4.29 -6.96
N LEU A 80 8.41 4.88 -6.25
CA LEU A 80 7.56 5.96 -6.78
C LEU A 80 8.37 7.19 -7.16
N LEU A 81 9.36 7.58 -6.34
CA LEU A 81 10.26 8.68 -6.66
C LEU A 81 11.06 8.40 -7.95
N MET A 82 11.59 7.19 -8.10
CA MET A 82 12.28 6.78 -9.33
C MET A 82 11.33 6.81 -10.54
N LEU A 83 10.09 6.32 -10.38
CA LEU A 83 9.06 6.38 -11.41
C LEU A 83 8.69 7.80 -11.80
N LEU A 84 8.67 8.74 -10.85
CA LEU A 84 8.37 10.15 -11.14
C LEU A 84 9.33 10.74 -12.19
N PHE A 85 10.60 10.33 -12.18
CA PHE A 85 11.60 10.73 -13.18
C PHE A 85 11.47 9.98 -14.51
N LEU A 86 10.95 8.76 -14.51
CA LEU A 86 10.79 7.93 -15.72
C LEU A 86 9.48 8.19 -16.45
N ASN A 87 8.39 8.34 -15.70
CA ASN A 87 7.04 8.58 -16.18
C ASN A 87 6.22 9.26 -15.06
N GLY A 88 6.23 10.59 -15.09
CA GLY A 88 5.57 11.41 -14.05
C GLY A 88 4.05 11.26 -14.01
N GLU A 89 3.40 10.97 -15.14
CA GLU A 89 1.95 10.73 -15.20
C GLU A 89 1.59 9.46 -14.44
N LEU A 90 2.26 8.34 -14.74
CA LEU A 90 2.06 7.08 -14.06
C LEU A 90 2.35 7.19 -12.55
N ALA A 91 3.46 7.83 -12.18
CA ALA A 91 3.82 8.02 -10.77
C ALA A 91 2.74 8.80 -10.03
N GLY A 92 2.18 9.85 -10.65
CA GLY A 92 1.07 10.62 -10.10
C GLY A 92 -0.21 9.80 -9.93
N ILE A 93 -0.54 8.96 -10.92
CA ILE A 93 -1.71 8.06 -10.84
C ILE A 93 -1.56 7.08 -9.67
N LEU A 94 -0.42 6.41 -9.57
CA LEU A 94 -0.17 5.43 -8.50
C LEU A 94 -0.16 6.09 -7.12
N PHE A 95 0.47 7.26 -6.98
CA PHE A 95 0.51 7.98 -5.72
C PHE A 95 -0.88 8.45 -5.25
N ILE A 96 -1.71 8.99 -6.15
CA ILE A 96 -3.07 9.42 -5.80
C ILE A 96 -3.94 8.21 -5.45
N ASN A 97 -3.81 7.12 -6.21
CA ASN A 97 -4.56 5.89 -5.97
C ASN A 97 -4.25 5.31 -4.58
N ASP A 98 -2.96 5.28 -4.21
CA ASP A 98 -2.49 4.82 -2.91
C ASP A 98 -3.09 5.63 -1.75
N ILE A 99 -3.00 6.97 -1.81
CA ILE A 99 -3.60 7.88 -0.80
C ILE A 99 -5.12 7.65 -0.67
N LEU A 100 -5.82 7.48 -1.80
CA LEU A 100 -7.26 7.24 -1.78
C LEU A 100 -7.59 5.91 -1.12
N LEU A 101 -6.82 4.86 -1.41
CA LEU A 101 -7.03 3.53 -0.85
C LEU A 101 -6.80 3.50 0.65
N GLU A 102 -5.70 4.08 1.13
CA GLU A 102 -5.41 4.23 2.56
C GLU A 102 -6.52 5.01 3.27
N GLY A 103 -6.95 6.14 2.69
CA GLY A 103 -8.04 6.94 3.23
C GLY A 103 -9.36 6.17 3.35
N ILE A 104 -9.72 5.38 2.32
CA ILE A 104 -10.91 4.51 2.35
C ILE A 104 -10.78 3.43 3.44
N CYS A 105 -9.59 2.82 3.60
CA CYS A 105 -9.33 1.82 4.63
C CYS A 105 -9.51 2.42 6.04
N LEU A 106 -8.89 3.57 6.31
CA LEU A 106 -9.03 4.28 7.58
C LEU A 106 -10.49 4.61 7.91
N LEU A 107 -11.24 5.15 6.94
CA LEU A 107 -12.65 5.50 7.14
C LEU A 107 -13.50 4.28 7.49
N LYS A 108 -13.27 3.15 6.82
CA LYS A 108 -13.97 1.89 7.12
C LYS A 108 -13.65 1.40 8.52
N GLU A 109 -12.38 1.38 8.91
CA GLU A 109 -11.95 0.91 10.21
C GLU A 109 -12.48 1.80 11.35
N LEU A 110 -12.47 3.12 11.18
CA LEU A 110 -13.07 4.06 12.13
C LEU A 110 -14.59 3.86 12.27
N LYS A 111 -15.28 3.60 11.15
CA LYS A 111 -16.72 3.31 11.17
C LYS A 111 -17.03 2.00 11.88
N GLN A 112 -16.19 0.98 11.72
CA GLN A 112 -16.34 -0.29 12.44
C GLN A 112 -16.13 -0.08 13.95
N LYS A 113 -15.09 0.65 14.34
CA LYS A 113 -14.81 0.96 15.75
C LYS A 113 -15.93 1.74 16.45
N ASN A 114 -16.62 2.65 15.74
CA ASN A 114 -17.73 3.43 16.31
C ASN A 114 -19.05 2.64 16.46
N ASN A 115 -19.17 1.50 15.78
CA ASN A 115 -20.36 0.63 15.84
C ASN A 115 -20.19 -0.54 16.82
N GLU A 116 -19.01 -0.70 17.43
CA GLU A 116 -18.71 -1.63 18.53
C GLU A 116 -18.76 -0.90 19.87
#